data_AF-A0A9P5UCZ7-F1
#
_entry.id   AF-A0A9P5UCZ7-F1
#
_cell.length_a   1.000
_cell.length_b   1.000
_cell.length_c   1.000
_cell.angle_alpha   90.00
_cell.angle_beta   90.00
_cell.angle_gamma   90.00
#
_symmetry.space_group_name_H-M   'P 1'
#
loop_
_entity.id
_entity.type
_entity.pdbx_description
1 polymer ?
#
loop_
_entity_poly.entity_id
_entity_poly.type
_entity_poly.pdbx_seq_one_letter_code
_entity_poly.pdbx_strand_id
1 'polypeptide(L)'
;MVESHVAQFGGDIGEKQNAVDFERSFLRAMRPSGVDKKDFVSEFQLYLTHGSPADNWYTAAAAAANDWDAFVAAFQIKFPAPKVQARTPMEYKQILTELRLNEAKLLEHHPDTNNYMWKYDEQANWKDFTDAIKAVKKQEIKEGTERQKLLEKTKAEVAAVQKGLWEHIPPVPETPSKALGR
;
A
#
# COMPACT_ATOMS: atom_id res chain seq x y z
N MET A 1 13.96 7.99 -1.15
CA MET A 1 12.75 8.36 -0.40
C MET A 1 11.74 8.85 -1.42
N VAL A 2 10.56 8.25 -1.50
CA VAL A 2 9.52 8.75 -2.41
C VAL A 2 8.75 9.81 -1.61
N GLU A 3 8.95 11.08 -1.95
CA GLU A 3 8.09 12.16 -1.43
C GLU A 3 6.66 11.87 -1.89
N SER A 4 5.82 11.40 -0.98
CA SER A 4 4.39 11.27 -1.25
C SER A 4 3.80 12.67 -1.31
N HIS A 5 3.81 13.27 -2.49
CA HIS A 5 3.23 14.59 -2.73
C HIS A 5 1.71 14.47 -2.63
N VAL A 6 1.14 14.93 -1.53
CA VAL A 6 -0.32 15.03 -1.37
C VAL A 6 -0.76 16.26 -2.16
N ALA A 7 -1.61 16.07 -3.17
CA ALA A 7 -2.16 17.17 -3.94
C ALA A 7 -3.02 18.06 -3.04
N GLN A 8 -2.92 19.38 -3.21
CA GLN A 8 -3.76 20.34 -2.48
C GLN A 8 -5.23 20.17 -2.89
N PHE A 9 -6.13 20.32 -1.92
CA PHE A 9 -7.56 20.16 -2.10
C PHE A 9 -8.30 21.51 -2.09
N GLY A 10 -9.03 21.80 -3.16
CA GLY A 10 -9.84 23.01 -3.31
C GLY A 10 -11.29 22.85 -2.84
N GLY A 11 -11.85 21.64 -2.95
CA GLY A 11 -13.25 21.38 -2.61
C GLY A 11 -14.25 22.00 -3.59
N ASP A 12 -13.83 22.32 -4.81
CA ASP A 12 -14.73 22.80 -5.85
C ASP A 12 -15.51 21.63 -6.48
N ILE A 13 -16.82 21.80 -6.67
CA ILE A 13 -17.72 20.77 -7.19
C ILE A 13 -17.41 20.47 -8.67
N GLY A 14 -16.72 21.38 -9.36
CA GLY A 14 -16.25 21.20 -10.74
C GLY A 14 -14.88 20.53 -10.88
N GLU A 15 -14.11 20.41 -9.80
CA GLU A 15 -12.80 19.76 -9.85
C GLU A 15 -12.94 18.23 -9.80
N LYS A 16 -12.15 17.52 -10.62
CA LYS A 16 -12.10 16.04 -10.63
C LYS A 16 -11.47 15.45 -9.36
N GLN A 17 -11.30 16.24 -8.31
CA GLN A 17 -10.67 15.82 -7.07
C GLN A 17 -11.70 15.12 -6.17
N ASN A 18 -11.45 13.84 -5.90
CA ASN A 18 -12.28 13.07 -4.99
C ASN A 18 -11.83 13.32 -3.54
N ALA A 19 -12.73 13.89 -2.73
CA ALA A 19 -12.50 14.16 -1.31
C ALA A 19 -12.01 12.92 -0.52
N VAL A 20 -12.52 11.72 -0.85
CA VAL A 20 -12.11 10.47 -0.20
C VAL A 20 -10.71 10.04 -0.59
N ASP A 21 -10.31 10.26 -1.85
CA ASP A 21 -8.96 9.93 -2.31
C ASP A 21 -7.93 10.93 -1.75
N PHE A 22 -8.32 12.19 -1.57
CA PHE A 22 -7.53 13.19 -0.86
C PHE A 22 -7.32 12.80 0.61
N GLU A 23 -8.38 12.46 1.35
CA GLU A 23 -8.30 12.01 2.75
C GLU A 23 -7.33 10.84 2.91
N ARG A 24 -7.44 9.83 2.03
CA ARG A 24 -6.53 8.66 2.03
C ARG A 24 -5.09 9.04 1.72
N SER A 25 -4.88 10.01 0.84
CA SER A 25 -3.54 10.50 0.49
C SER A 25 -2.91 11.27 1.64
N PHE A 26 -3.69 12.13 2.32
CA PHE A 26 -3.28 12.81 3.55
C PHE A 26 -2.87 11.80 4.63
N LEU A 27 -3.71 10.79 4.92
CA LEU A 27 -3.39 9.76 5.92
C LEU A 27 -2.13 8.95 5.58
N ARG A 28 -1.84 8.73 4.29
CA ARG A 28 -0.61 8.06 3.85
C ARG A 28 0.63 8.91 4.09
N ALA A 29 0.53 10.23 3.96
CA ALA A 29 1.62 11.15 4.25
C ALA A 29 1.83 11.35 5.76
N MET A 30 0.75 11.30 6.55
CA MET A 30 0.80 11.51 8.00
C MET A 30 1.25 10.29 8.81
N ARG A 31 1.02 9.06 8.32
CA ARG A 31 1.51 7.85 9.00
C ARG A 31 3.04 7.80 9.21
N PRO A 32 3.89 8.12 8.21
CA PRO A 32 5.33 8.11 8.39
C PRO A 32 5.87 9.35 9.12
N SER A 33 5.10 10.44 9.22
CA SER A 33 5.56 11.69 9.87
C SER A 33 5.54 11.63 11.41
N GLY A 34 4.93 10.59 12.00
CA GLY A 34 4.88 10.41 13.46
C GLY A 34 3.98 11.42 14.18
N VAL A 35 3.17 12.17 13.43
CA VAL A 35 2.20 13.11 13.99
C VAL A 35 1.09 12.34 14.72
N ASP A 36 0.70 12.83 15.88
CA ASP A 36 -0.38 12.24 16.67
C ASP A 36 -1.74 12.62 16.06
N LYS A 37 -2.73 11.71 16.18
CA LYS A 37 -4.07 11.87 15.59
C LYS A 37 -4.76 13.17 16.06
N LYS A 38 -4.45 13.63 17.28
CA LYS A 38 -4.93 14.91 17.83
C LYS A 38 -4.48 16.14 17.02
N ASP A 39 -3.33 16.06 16.37
CA ASP A 39 -2.74 17.18 15.61
C ASP A 39 -3.06 17.08 14.11
N PHE A 40 -3.77 16.03 13.68
CA PHE A 40 -4.15 15.84 12.28
C PHE A 40 -5.06 16.95 11.75
N VAL A 41 -5.96 17.47 12.59
CA VAL A 41 -6.86 18.55 12.17
C VAL A 41 -6.05 19.78 11.80
N SER A 42 -5.11 20.22 12.66
CA SER A 42 -4.24 21.36 12.39
C SER A 42 -3.38 21.19 11.13
N GLU A 43 -2.83 20.00 10.94
CA GLU A 43 -1.97 19.68 9.80
C GLU A 43 -2.77 19.58 8.49
N PHE A 44 -4.06 19.27 8.57
CA PHE A 44 -4.94 19.20 7.41
C PHE A 44 -5.03 20.53 6.64
N GLN A 45 -4.95 21.67 7.35
CA GLN A 45 -5.00 23.00 6.73
C GLN A 45 -3.89 23.19 5.68
N LEU A 46 -2.71 22.61 5.90
CA LEU A 46 -1.56 22.77 5.01
C LEU A 46 -1.78 22.15 3.62
N TYR A 47 -2.75 21.24 3.53
CA TYR A 47 -3.10 20.54 2.31
C TYR A 47 -4.35 21.12 1.63
N LEU A 48 -4.87 22.25 2.13
CA LEU A 48 -5.97 22.98 1.50
C LEU A 48 -5.42 24.12 0.63
N THR A 49 -6.07 24.34 -0.51
CA THR A 49 -5.73 25.47 -1.38
C THR A 49 -6.20 26.77 -0.71
N HIS A 50 -5.30 27.74 -0.50
CA HIS A 50 -5.64 29.00 0.16
C HIS A 50 -6.78 29.74 -0.55
N GLY A 51 -7.79 30.16 0.22
CA GLY A 51 -8.96 30.87 -0.31
C GLY A 51 -9.97 29.99 -1.06
N SER A 52 -9.77 28.68 -1.05
CA SER A 52 -10.71 27.72 -1.65
C SER A 52 -11.97 27.49 -0.81
N PRO A 53 -13.04 26.92 -1.40
CA PRO A 53 -14.21 26.47 -0.64
C PRO A 53 -13.87 25.56 0.55
N ALA A 54 -12.87 24.70 0.42
CA ALA A 54 -12.40 23.83 1.48
C ALA A 54 -11.71 24.59 2.63
N ASP A 55 -10.84 25.55 2.30
CA ASP A 55 -10.13 26.39 3.28
C ASP A 55 -11.10 27.29 4.07
N ASN A 56 -12.07 27.89 3.37
CA ASN A 56 -13.11 28.70 3.99
C ASN A 56 -14.00 27.87 4.94
N TRP A 57 -14.28 26.61 4.59
CA TRP A 57 -15.05 25.70 5.44
C TRP A 57 -14.23 25.18 6.63
N TYR A 58 -12.93 24.97 6.45
CA TYR A 58 -12.05 24.37 7.44
C TYR A 58 -12.02 25.12 8.76
N THR A 59 -11.98 26.45 8.76
CA THR A 59 -11.90 27.26 10.00
C THR A 59 -13.06 26.99 10.96
N ALA A 60 -14.30 26.95 10.44
CA ALA A 60 -15.49 26.65 11.23
C ALA A 60 -15.57 25.17 11.63
N ALA A 61 -15.12 24.27 10.74
CA ALA A 61 -15.15 22.83 10.98
C ALA A 61 -14.10 22.38 12.02
N ALA A 62 -12.89 22.94 11.96
CA ALA A 62 -11.80 22.65 12.88
C ALA A 62 -12.13 23.11 14.31
N ALA A 63 -12.80 24.26 14.46
CA ALA A 63 -13.26 24.74 15.76
C ALA A 63 -14.38 23.89 16.37
N ALA A 64 -15.18 23.23 15.54
CA ALA A 64 -16.32 22.40 15.97
C ALA A 64 -15.97 20.92 16.14
N ALA A 65 -14.80 20.47 15.67
CA ALA A 65 -14.39 19.08 15.72
C ALA A 65 -13.80 18.71 17.09
N ASN A 66 -14.41 17.73 17.75
CA ASN A 66 -13.90 17.19 19.03
C ASN A 66 -12.72 16.23 18.82
N ASP A 67 -12.70 15.52 17.70
CA ASP A 67 -11.65 14.60 17.30
C ASP A 67 -11.55 14.53 15.76
N TRP A 68 -10.51 13.87 15.27
CA TRP A 68 -10.29 13.67 13.84
C TRP A 68 -11.42 12.92 13.15
N ASP A 69 -12.07 11.96 13.83
CA ASP A 69 -13.12 11.15 13.19
C ASP A 69 -14.41 11.98 12.99
N ALA A 70 -14.75 12.85 13.93
CA ALA A 70 -15.81 13.85 13.83
C ALA A 70 -15.51 14.88 12.73
N PHE A 71 -14.25 15.32 12.61
CA PHE A 71 -13.81 16.20 11.53
C PHE A 71 -14.00 15.54 10.16
N VAL A 72 -13.54 14.30 9.99
CA VAL A 72 -13.68 13.54 8.73
C VAL A 72 -15.15 13.29 8.39
N ALA A 73 -16.00 12.98 9.37
CA ALA A 73 -17.42 12.82 9.13
C ALA A 73 -18.05 14.12 8.59
N ALA A 74 -17.73 15.27 9.20
CA ALA A 74 -18.19 16.57 8.71
C ALA A 74 -17.63 16.91 7.32
N PHE A 75 -16.37 16.54 7.05
CA PHE A 75 -15.72 16.73 5.76
C PHE A 75 -16.42 15.94 4.65
N GLN A 76 -16.72 14.65 4.86
CA GLN A 76 -17.40 13.80 3.89
C GLN A 76 -18.85 14.22 3.64
N ILE A 77 -19.52 14.83 4.62
CA ILE A 77 -20.86 15.42 4.44
C ILE A 77 -20.77 16.66 3.54
N LYS A 78 -19.78 17.53 3.77
CA LYS A 78 -19.62 18.78 3.03
C LYS A 78 -19.12 18.56 1.60
N PHE A 79 -18.18 17.64 1.44
CA PHE A 79 -17.56 17.26 0.18
C PHE A 79 -17.87 15.79 -0.10
N PRO A 80 -19.11 15.48 -0.54
CA PRO A 80 -19.48 14.11 -0.83
C PRO A 80 -18.59 13.57 -1.95
N ALA A 81 -18.17 12.33 -1.81
CA ALA A 81 -17.48 11.63 -2.90
C ALA A 81 -18.32 11.76 -4.18
N PRO A 82 -17.71 12.10 -5.32
CA PRO A 82 -18.40 11.99 -6.59
C PRO A 82 -18.98 10.58 -6.64
N LYS A 83 -20.31 10.46 -6.76
CA LYS A 83 -20.92 9.17 -7.05
C LYS A 83 -20.22 8.71 -8.31
N VAL A 84 -19.41 7.65 -8.21
CA VAL A 84 -18.91 6.94 -9.38
C VAL A 84 -20.17 6.42 -10.05
N GLN A 85 -20.77 7.25 -10.92
CA GLN A 85 -21.78 6.77 -11.84
C GLN A 85 -21.02 5.71 -12.61
N ALA A 86 -21.43 4.45 -12.42
CA ALA A 86 -21.02 3.40 -13.32
C ALA A 86 -21.26 3.94 -14.72
N ARG A 87 -20.18 4.07 -15.51
CA ARG A 87 -20.25 4.63 -16.86
C ARG A 87 -21.47 4.03 -17.55
N THR A 88 -22.31 4.89 -18.09
CA THR A 88 -23.51 4.43 -18.74
C THR A 88 -23.13 3.52 -19.91
N PRO A 89 -23.98 2.56 -20.31
CA PRO A 89 -23.71 1.73 -21.49
C PRO A 89 -23.37 2.55 -22.75
N MET A 90 -23.85 3.80 -22.82
CA MET A 90 -23.58 4.73 -23.91
C MET A 90 -22.15 5.30 -23.85
N GLU A 91 -21.65 5.67 -22.68
CA GLU A 91 -20.27 6.11 -22.48
C GLU A 91 -19.29 4.96 -22.69
N TYR A 92 -19.65 3.73 -22.29
CA TYR A 92 -18.88 2.53 -22.62
C TYR A 92 -18.81 2.30 -24.13
N LYS A 93 -19.93 2.45 -24.85
CA LYS A 93 -19.94 2.35 -26.31
C LYS A 93 -19.07 3.43 -26.96
N GLN A 94 -19.13 4.67 -26.49
CA GLN A 94 -18.29 5.76 -27.00
C GLN A 94 -16.80 5.46 -26.81
N ILE A 95 -16.42 5.02 -25.61
CA ILE A 95 -15.02 4.66 -25.32
C ILE A 95 -14.58 3.45 -26.15
N LEU A 96 -15.43 2.44 -26.32
CA LEU A 96 -15.13 1.30 -27.18
C LEU A 96 -15.03 1.69 -28.66
N THR A 97 -15.77 2.71 -29.12
CA THR A 97 -15.61 3.26 -30.47
C THR A 97 -14.38 4.14 -30.62
N GLU A 98 -13.97 4.88 -29.59
CA GLU A 98 -12.74 5.68 -29.58
C GLU A 98 -11.48 4.80 -29.49
N LEU A 99 -11.55 3.71 -28.73
CA LEU A 99 -10.50 2.69 -28.60
C LEU A 99 -10.50 1.71 -29.78
N ARG A 100 -11.49 1.75 -30.67
CA ARG A 100 -11.51 0.91 -31.86
C ARG A 100 -10.35 1.36 -32.74
N LEU A 101 -9.39 0.48 -32.97
CA LEU A 101 -8.32 0.67 -33.94
C LEU A 101 -8.96 1.07 -35.28
N ASN A 102 -8.70 2.31 -35.70
CA ASN A 102 -9.16 2.82 -36.98
C ASN A 102 -8.37 2.12 -38.09
N GLU A 103 -8.98 1.80 -39.24
CA GLU A 103 -8.31 1.03 -40.32
C GLU A 103 -7.01 1.69 -40.79
N ALA A 104 -6.94 3.02 -40.74
CA ALA A 104 -5.72 3.77 -41.00
C ALA A 104 -4.58 3.43 -40.03
N LYS A 105 -4.87 3.28 -38.73
CA LYS A 105 -3.88 2.94 -37.69
C LYS A 105 -3.42 1.48 -37.74
N LEU A 106 -4.21 0.60 -38.37
CA LEU A 106 -3.81 -0.79 -38.60
C LEU A 106 -2.68 -0.93 -39.64
N LEU A 107 -2.58 0.03 -40.55
CA LEU A 107 -1.60 0.06 -41.63
C LEU A 107 -0.42 1.00 -41.35
N GLU A 108 -0.42 1.69 -40.21
CA GLU A 108 0.72 2.51 -39.79
C GLU A 108 1.91 1.60 -39.45
N HIS A 109 3.04 1.83 -40.12
CA HIS A 109 4.29 1.13 -39.89
C HIS A 109 5.15 1.89 -38.88
N HIS A 110 5.79 1.14 -37.98
CA HIS A 110 6.77 1.68 -37.05
C HIS A 110 7.99 2.20 -37.84
N PRO A 111 8.44 3.46 -37.61
CA PRO A 111 9.45 4.12 -38.43
C PRO A 111 10.78 3.37 -38.48
N ASP A 112 11.17 2.74 -37.37
CA ASP A 112 12.49 2.07 -37.27
C ASP A 112 12.51 0.60 -37.70
N THR A 113 11.35 -0.09 -37.74
CA THR A 113 11.30 -1.54 -37.96
C THR A 113 10.50 -1.95 -39.19
N ASN A 114 9.83 -0.98 -39.84
CA ASN A 114 8.97 -1.18 -41.02
C ASN A 114 7.86 -2.24 -40.81
N ASN A 115 7.52 -2.55 -39.56
CA ASN A 115 6.48 -3.50 -39.16
C ASN A 115 5.26 -2.73 -38.65
N TYR A 116 4.07 -3.34 -38.66
CA TYR A 116 2.84 -2.65 -38.27
C TYR A 116 2.84 -2.26 -36.77
N MET A 117 2.43 -1.02 -36.46
CA MET A 117 2.45 -0.44 -35.10
C MET A 117 1.68 -1.26 -34.06
N TRP A 118 0.54 -1.85 -34.43
CA TRP A 118 -0.28 -2.65 -33.50
C TRP A 118 0.41 -3.90 -32.96
N LYS A 119 1.55 -4.33 -33.54
CA LYS A 119 2.34 -5.45 -32.99
C LYS A 119 3.27 -5.05 -31.85
N TYR A 120 3.58 -3.77 -31.67
CA TYR A 120 4.59 -3.32 -30.70
C TYR A 120 4.00 -2.98 -29.31
N ASP A 121 2.79 -2.40 -29.26
CA ASP A 121 2.15 -1.98 -28.01
C ASP A 121 1.81 -3.16 -27.08
N GLU A 122 1.57 -4.36 -27.63
CA GLU A 122 1.30 -5.57 -26.83
C GLU A 122 2.59 -6.30 -26.40
N GLN A 123 3.66 -6.24 -27.20
CA GLN A 123 4.88 -7.03 -26.94
C GLN A 123 5.84 -6.35 -25.95
N ALA A 124 5.94 -5.02 -25.98
CA ALA A 124 6.80 -4.29 -25.05
C ALA A 124 6.35 -4.49 -23.59
N ASN A 125 5.05 -4.34 -23.34
CA ASN A 125 4.46 -4.49 -22.01
C ASN A 125 4.44 -5.96 -21.53
N TRP A 126 4.27 -6.93 -22.44
CA TRP A 126 4.26 -8.34 -22.07
C TRP A 126 5.64 -8.84 -21.62
N LYS A 127 6.71 -8.38 -22.27
CA LYS A 127 8.08 -8.76 -21.87
C LYS A 127 8.38 -8.27 -20.45
N ASP A 128 8.11 -6.99 -20.19
CA ASP A 128 8.32 -6.37 -18.88
C ASP A 128 7.46 -7.04 -17.78
N PHE A 129 6.22 -7.39 -18.10
CA PHE A 129 5.34 -8.16 -17.21
C PHE A 129 5.90 -9.57 -16.90
N THR A 130 6.37 -10.29 -17.91
CA THR A 130 6.95 -11.63 -17.70
C THR A 130 8.26 -11.59 -16.91
N ASP A 131 9.08 -10.56 -17.12
CA ASP A 131 10.34 -10.40 -16.40
C ASP A 131 10.10 -9.97 -14.94
N ALA A 132 9.08 -9.15 -14.67
CA ALA A 132 8.61 -8.85 -13.32
C ALA A 132 8.13 -10.11 -12.58
N ILE A 133 7.33 -10.97 -13.22
CA ILE A 133 6.87 -12.24 -12.62
C ILE A 133 8.06 -13.16 -12.30
N LYS A 134 9.04 -13.29 -13.20
CA LYS A 134 10.24 -14.10 -12.95
C LYS A 134 11.07 -13.55 -11.80
N ALA A 135 11.16 -12.22 -11.67
CA ALA A 135 11.90 -11.57 -10.58
C ALA A 135 11.28 -11.86 -9.21
N VAL A 136 9.94 -11.75 -9.09
CA VAL A 136 9.21 -12.07 -7.85
C VAL A 136 9.42 -13.53 -7.45
N LYS A 137 9.24 -14.48 -8.38
CA LYS A 137 9.47 -15.91 -8.09
C LYS A 137 10.90 -16.18 -7.61
N LYS A 138 11.89 -15.51 -8.19
CA LYS A 138 13.31 -15.64 -7.78
C LYS A 138 13.56 -15.06 -6.38
N GLN A 139 12.87 -13.98 -6.01
CA GLN A 139 12.96 -13.38 -4.70
C GLN A 139 12.31 -14.26 -3.62
N GLU A 140 11.11 -14.78 -3.87
CA GLU A 140 10.41 -15.68 -2.93
C GLU A 140 11.24 -16.94 -2.62
N ILE A 141 11.89 -17.52 -3.63
CA ILE A 141 12.79 -18.68 -3.45
C ILE A 141 13.99 -18.30 -2.56
N LYS A 142 14.62 -17.13 -2.80
CA LYS A 142 15.75 -16.66 -2.01
C LYS A 142 15.36 -16.43 -0.54
N GLU A 143 14.28 -15.70 -0.30
CA GLU A 143 13.77 -15.44 1.05
C GLU A 143 13.39 -16.74 1.76
N GLY A 144 12.80 -17.70 1.03
CA GLY A 144 12.53 -19.05 1.55
C GLY A 144 13.79 -19.79 1.99
N THR A 145 14.85 -19.76 1.19
CA THR A 145 16.14 -20.37 1.56
C THR A 145 16.81 -19.67 2.74
N GLU A 146 16.69 -18.35 2.88
CA GLU A 146 17.25 -17.62 4.02
C GLU A 146 16.49 -17.94 5.32
N ARG A 147 15.16 -18.03 5.26
CA ARG A 147 14.34 -18.46 6.41
C ARG A 147 14.71 -19.88 6.85
N GLN A 148 14.95 -20.80 5.91
CA GLN A 148 15.40 -22.16 6.24
C GLN A 148 16.78 -22.16 6.90
N LYS A 149 17.75 -21.40 6.37
CA LYS A 149 19.08 -21.26 6.98
C LYS A 149 19.01 -20.69 8.39
N LEU A 150 18.15 -19.69 8.61
CA LEU A 150 17.94 -19.11 9.93
C LEU A 150 17.35 -20.15 10.90
N LEU A 151 16.37 -20.92 10.45
CA LEU A 151 15.71 -21.94 11.26
C LEU A 151 16.63 -23.10 11.63
N GLU A 152 17.49 -23.56 10.71
CA GLU A 152 18.50 -24.57 11.03
C GLU A 152 19.57 -24.03 11.99
N LYS A 153 19.97 -22.76 11.84
CA LYS A 153 20.89 -22.11 12.77
C LYS A 153 20.30 -22.01 14.18
N THR A 154 19.07 -21.53 14.33
CA THR A 154 18.42 -21.43 15.64
C THR A 154 18.18 -22.80 16.25
N LYS A 155 17.82 -23.80 15.45
CA LYS A 155 17.68 -25.18 15.91
C LYS A 155 19.01 -25.76 16.41
N ALA A 156 20.12 -25.48 15.72
CA ALA A 156 21.45 -25.89 16.16
C ALA A 156 21.87 -25.19 17.47
N GLU A 157 21.59 -23.90 17.61
CA GLU A 157 21.85 -23.14 18.85
C GLU A 157 21.03 -23.69 20.03
N VAL A 158 19.74 -23.96 19.82
CA VAL A 158 18.88 -24.58 20.84
C VAL A 158 19.39 -25.96 21.22
N ALA A 159 19.81 -26.79 20.25
CA ALA A 159 20.37 -28.10 20.53
C ALA A 159 21.69 -28.03 21.31
N ALA A 160 22.55 -27.05 21.02
CA ALA A 160 23.80 -26.82 21.75
C ALA A 160 23.55 -26.37 23.20
N VAL A 161 22.61 -25.44 23.40
CA VAL A 161 22.20 -24.99 24.74
C VAL A 161 21.57 -26.14 25.53
N GLN A 162 20.69 -26.92 24.90
CA GLN A 162 20.07 -28.09 25.51
C GLN A 162 21.14 -29.11 25.90
N LYS A 163 22.11 -29.41 25.04
CA LYS A 163 23.22 -30.33 25.34
C LYS A 163 24.05 -29.87 26.54
N GLY A 164 24.42 -28.58 26.60
CA GLY A 164 25.14 -28.02 27.75
C GLY A 164 24.33 -28.10 29.06
N LEU A 165 23.00 -27.97 28.97
CA LEU A 165 22.12 -28.13 30.13
C LEU A 165 22.13 -29.57 30.66
N TRP A 166 22.14 -30.58 29.78
CA TRP A 166 22.20 -32.00 30.16
C TRP A 166 23.58 -32.43 30.66
N GLU A 167 24.67 -31.79 30.22
CA GLU A 167 26.04 -32.07 30.69
C GLU A 167 26.31 -31.53 32.11
N HIS A 168 25.47 -30.64 32.63
CA HIS A 168 25.59 -30.05 33.98
C HIS A 168 24.60 -30.62 35.00
N ILE A 169 23.90 -31.70 34.67
CA ILE A 169 23.06 -32.41 35.63
C ILE A 169 23.97 -33.27 36.52
N PRO A 170 24.03 -33.01 37.85
CA PRO A 170 24.80 -33.85 38.75
C PRO A 170 24.23 -35.27 38.74
N PRO A 171 25.07 -36.33 38.81
CA PRO A 171 24.58 -37.70 38.89
C PRO A 171 23.66 -37.84 40.10
N VAL A 172 22.48 -38.43 39.88
CA VAL A 172 21.50 -38.70 40.93
C VAL A 172 22.17 -39.61 41.96
N PRO A 173 22.30 -39.21 43.24
CA PRO A 173 22.87 -40.09 44.25
C PRO A 173 21.94 -41.30 44.43
N GLU A 174 22.48 -42.50 44.26
CA GLU A 174 21.76 -43.74 44.56
C GLU A 174 21.36 -43.72 46.04
N THR A 175 20.07 -43.53 46.31
CA THR A 175 19.53 -43.59 47.66
C THR A 175 19.65 -45.02 48.21
N PRO A 176 20.27 -45.25 49.38
CA PRO A 176 20.39 -46.58 49.97
C PRO A 176 19.04 -47.01 50.57
N SER A 177 18.18 -47.58 49.73
CA SER A 177 16.85 -48.09 50.11
C SER A 177 16.88 -49.39 50.93
N LYS A 178 17.94 -49.64 51.71
CA LYS A 178 18.19 -50.93 52.39
C LYS A 178 18.39 -50.86 53.91
N ALA A 179 18.12 -49.72 54.56
CA ALA A 179 18.37 -49.55 55.99
C ALA A 179 17.13 -49.65 56.91
N LEU A 180 15.92 -49.89 56.39
CA LEU A 180 14.71 -50.07 57.22
C LEU A 180 14.17 -51.49 57.05
N GLY A 181 14.89 -52.44 57.64
CA GLY A 181 14.49 -53.83 57.69
C GLY A 181 15.18 -54.53 58.86
N ARG A 182 14.71 -54.25 60.08
CA ARG A 182 14.79 -55.14 61.25
C ARG A 182 13.93 -54.60 62.38
#